data_AF-A0A2K2HB48-F1
#
_entry.id   AF-A0A2K2HB48-F1
#
_cell.length_a   1.000
_cell.length_b   1.000
_cell.length_c   1.000
_cell.angle_alpha   90.00
_cell.angle_beta   90.00
_cell.angle_gamma   90.00
#
_symmetry.space_group_name_H-M   'P 1'
#
loop_
_entity.id
_entity.type
_entity.pdbx_description
1 polymer ?
#
loop_
_entity_poly.entity_id
_entity_poly.type
_entity_poly.pdbx_seq_one_letter_code
_entity_poly.pdbx_strand_id
1 'polypeptide(L)'
;MFSNLFDIPLLGPLLRSRWTWRLLRLGALVLLLAMIAWGWKEHGIPGIKAGDALMYTNLTNHLFWVWWIMGVVIVALFFGRSWCAVCPLGWLNGLAARIGLRRELPGWLKGYIPVTLALVALQVVVYLFAIHRYPDLTARLLALLVALAVGCGLLFRQRAFCMLLCPAGAVFGLYARLAPFELRVKQNGGCATCSDQSCVAGGSEWRRFSLGRGVFFWHSRRDDCPVDLVPEQIRDSRDCTLCLNCVHNCRNNSIRVGFRRWMADLGQSPLPAGEALFLVVLLGLLTANFSKVYIDLREALLWPPQQAALLLGWGGDGFNLLAAFWVALLLPVLMLLPAWAAWRLADLQVAALPATAAPTAPTAPPRTEHGFWHRIGYLTLPVIPLLLAVHLVLAVVKINAKAGYLPFALRDPSGVKSFLAINVMHTLPGPGILIPLDILKWIVLGLLAGGILVALFAARRCADQLPTDTSRRGYLFGALLAIALPSAMYVATLIRWLFIR
;
A
#
# COMPACT_ATOMS: atom_id res chain seq x y z
N MET A 1 13.00 22.64 -11.42
CA MET A 1 13.27 23.70 -10.43
C MET A 1 13.29 23.22 -8.97
N PHE A 2 12.67 22.08 -8.60
CA PHE A 2 12.74 21.52 -7.23
C PHE A 2 13.48 20.17 -7.16
N SER A 3 14.71 20.12 -7.68
CA SER A 3 15.49 18.88 -7.76
C SER A 3 16.00 18.39 -6.39
N ASN A 4 16.12 19.32 -5.43
CA ASN A 4 16.51 19.04 -4.05
C ASN A 4 15.80 20.00 -3.08
N LEU A 5 14.84 19.49 -2.30
CA LEU A 5 14.08 20.25 -1.31
C LEU A 5 14.97 20.78 -0.17
N PHE A 6 16.15 20.19 0.04
CA PHE A 6 17.05 20.65 1.09
C PHE A 6 17.70 22.00 0.81
N ASP A 7 17.62 22.50 -0.42
CA ASP A 7 18.23 23.77 -0.82
C ASP A 7 17.23 24.94 -0.74
N ILE A 8 15.95 24.64 -0.45
CA ILE A 8 14.91 25.66 -0.28
C ILE A 8 15.08 26.35 1.07
N PRO A 9 15.13 27.69 1.13
CA PRO A 9 15.24 28.43 2.39
C PRO A 9 14.03 28.09 3.29
N LEU A 10 14.26 28.03 4.61
CA LEU A 10 13.30 27.58 5.63
C LEU A 10 12.96 26.07 5.60
N LEU A 11 12.57 25.52 4.45
CA LEU A 11 12.15 24.12 4.33
C LEU A 11 13.32 23.14 4.50
N GLY A 12 14.49 23.45 3.92
CA GLY A 12 15.68 22.61 4.00
C GLY A 12 16.14 22.35 5.45
N PRO A 13 16.35 23.40 6.27
CA PRO A 13 16.66 23.25 7.69
C PRO A 13 15.59 22.46 8.47
N LEU A 14 14.31 22.71 8.20
CA LEU A 14 13.20 22.00 8.86
C LEU A 14 13.22 20.50 8.55
N LEU A 15 13.43 20.12 7.29
CA LEU A 15 13.51 18.71 6.87
C LEU A 15 14.78 18.02 7.36
N ARG A 16 15.91 18.74 7.48
CA ARG A 16 17.17 18.20 8.04
C ARG A 16 17.16 18.11 9.56
N SER A 17 16.25 18.79 10.24
CA SER A 17 16.15 18.74 11.70
C SER A 17 15.57 17.41 12.18
N ARG A 18 16.32 16.73 13.06
CA ARG A 18 15.85 15.49 13.71
C ARG A 18 14.65 15.73 14.62
N TRP A 19 14.52 16.94 15.18
CA TRP A 19 13.44 17.30 16.08
C TRP A 19 12.11 17.38 15.36
N THR A 20 12.06 17.93 14.15
CA THR A 20 10.83 17.98 13.33
C THR A 20 10.22 16.59 13.18
N TRP A 21 11.02 15.62 12.75
CA TRP A 21 10.54 14.25 12.54
C TRP A 21 10.19 13.54 13.85
N ARG A 22 10.90 13.83 14.95
CA ARG A 22 10.56 13.29 16.27
C ARG A 22 9.23 13.82 16.77
N LEU A 23 8.98 15.13 16.64
CA LEU A 23 7.72 15.75 17.05
C LEU A 23 6.54 15.25 16.22
N LEU A 24 6.71 15.10 14.90
CA LEU A 24 5.68 14.52 14.04
C LEU A 24 5.34 13.07 14.42
N ARG A 25 6.36 12.23 14.68
CA ARG A 25 6.16 10.85 15.15
C ARG A 25 5.50 10.80 16.53
N LEU A 26 5.87 11.70 17.44
CA LEU A 26 5.26 11.80 18.76
C LEU A 26 3.79 12.22 18.65
N GLY A 27 3.47 13.23 17.85
CA GLY A 27 2.09 13.66 17.60
C GLY A 27 1.24 12.54 17.00
N ALA A 28 1.78 11.81 16.02
CA ALA A 28 1.09 10.65 15.44
C ALA A 28 0.90 9.50 16.46
N LEU A 29 1.85 9.30 17.37
CA LEU A 29 1.73 8.32 18.45
C LEU A 29 0.64 8.73 19.46
N VAL A 30 0.63 9.98 19.90
CA VAL A 30 -0.40 10.51 20.80
C VAL A 30 -1.78 10.35 20.17
N LEU A 31 -1.92 10.69 18.87
CA LEU A 31 -3.17 10.50 18.14
C LEU A 31 -3.59 9.03 18.10
N LEU A 32 -2.67 8.11 17.81
CA LEU A 32 -2.94 6.68 17.79
C LEU A 32 -3.42 6.17 19.16
N LEU A 33 -2.76 6.58 20.24
CA LEU A 33 -3.13 6.20 21.60
C LEU A 33 -4.48 6.78 22.00
N ALA A 34 -4.77 8.02 21.60
CA ALA A 34 -6.07 8.66 21.83
C ALA A 34 -7.20 7.93 21.08
N MET A 35 -6.97 7.52 19.83
CA MET A 35 -7.90 6.68 19.07
C MET A 35 -8.15 5.33 19.76
N ILE A 36 -7.11 4.68 20.29
CA ILE A 36 -7.29 3.43 21.05
C ILE A 36 -8.16 3.69 22.29
N ALA A 37 -7.89 4.76 23.02
CA ALA A 37 -8.62 5.10 24.24
C ALA A 37 -10.11 5.42 23.96
N TRP A 38 -10.42 6.24 22.96
CA TRP A 38 -11.80 6.65 22.65
C TRP A 38 -12.65 5.56 22.00
N GLY A 39 -12.04 4.56 21.36
CA GLY A 39 -12.78 3.39 20.88
C GLY A 39 -12.95 2.31 21.95
N TRP A 40 -12.18 2.34 23.03
CA TRP A 40 -12.15 1.25 24.00
C TRP A 40 -13.49 1.08 24.72
N LYS A 41 -14.03 -0.15 24.72
CA LYS A 41 -15.34 -0.52 25.31
C LYS A 41 -16.58 0.09 24.64
N GLU A 42 -16.43 0.85 23.56
CA GLU A 42 -17.54 1.43 22.78
C GLU A 42 -17.99 0.47 21.68
N HIS A 43 -18.66 -0.63 22.04
CA HIS A 43 -19.15 -1.61 21.06
C HIS A 43 -20.45 -1.13 20.38
N GLY A 44 -21.35 -0.53 21.14
CA GLY A 44 -22.64 -0.06 20.65
C GLY A 44 -23.37 0.70 21.73
N ILE A 45 -24.54 1.25 21.39
CA ILE A 45 -25.33 2.06 22.32
C ILE A 45 -26.32 1.15 23.05
N PRO A 46 -26.27 1.09 24.40
CA PRO A 46 -27.23 0.31 25.18
C PRO A 46 -28.68 0.68 24.82
N GLY A 47 -29.51 -0.33 24.56
CA GLY A 47 -30.92 -0.15 24.21
C GLY A 47 -31.20 0.11 22.71
N ILE A 48 -30.18 0.24 21.85
CA ILE A 48 -30.35 0.44 20.41
C ILE A 48 -29.86 -0.78 19.63
N LYS A 49 -30.75 -1.42 18.87
CA LYS A 49 -30.44 -2.60 18.04
C LYS A 49 -29.81 -2.26 16.67
N ALA A 50 -29.07 -1.16 16.57
CA ALA A 50 -28.40 -0.74 15.33
C ALA A 50 -26.94 -1.22 15.36
N GLY A 51 -26.63 -2.26 14.58
CA GLY A 51 -25.30 -2.91 14.57
C GLY A 51 -24.16 -2.08 13.96
N ASP A 52 -24.43 -0.89 13.43
CA ASP A 52 -23.44 0.00 12.82
C ASP A 52 -23.56 1.46 13.33
N ALA A 53 -24.25 1.67 14.45
CA ALA A 53 -24.56 2.99 14.98
C ALA A 53 -23.35 3.93 15.08
N LEU A 54 -22.22 3.41 15.58
CA LEU A 54 -21.03 4.20 15.86
C LEU A 54 -20.03 4.23 14.70
N MET A 55 -20.36 3.66 13.53
CA MET A 55 -19.41 3.46 12.44
C MET A 55 -18.80 4.77 11.92
N TYR A 56 -19.57 5.86 11.88
CA TYR A 56 -19.11 7.15 11.34
C TYR A 56 -19.05 8.28 12.37
N THR A 57 -19.76 8.15 13.48
CA THR A 57 -19.86 9.18 14.53
C THR A 57 -18.75 9.06 15.57
N ASN A 58 -18.24 7.85 15.84
CA ASN A 58 -17.14 7.66 16.78
C ASN A 58 -15.81 8.09 16.17
N LEU A 59 -15.00 8.80 16.95
CA LEU A 59 -13.76 9.43 16.48
C LEU A 59 -12.70 8.41 16.04
N THR A 60 -12.63 7.25 16.69
CA THR A 60 -11.68 6.18 16.35
C THR A 60 -11.93 5.63 14.96
N ASN A 61 -13.17 5.23 14.68
CA ASN A 61 -13.53 4.70 13.38
C ASN A 61 -13.46 5.78 12.30
N HIS A 62 -13.89 6.99 12.63
CA HIS A 62 -13.88 8.10 11.71
C HIS A 62 -12.44 8.46 11.28
N LEU A 63 -11.53 8.65 12.23
CA LEU A 63 -10.13 8.98 11.92
C LEU A 63 -9.41 7.82 11.23
N PHE A 64 -9.63 6.58 11.64
CA PHE A 64 -8.94 5.43 11.04
C PHE A 64 -9.49 5.08 9.65
N TRP A 65 -10.78 4.75 9.56
CA TRP A 65 -11.38 4.18 8.35
C TRP A 65 -11.75 5.21 7.30
N VAL A 66 -12.04 6.47 7.68
CA VAL A 66 -12.36 7.55 6.73
C VAL A 66 -11.10 8.35 6.43
N TRP A 67 -10.50 9.02 7.41
CA TRP A 67 -9.40 9.95 7.13
C TRP A 67 -8.07 9.26 6.86
N TRP A 68 -7.64 8.33 7.70
CA TRP A 68 -6.33 7.72 7.56
C TRP A 68 -6.25 6.80 6.34
N ILE A 69 -7.13 5.80 6.22
CA ILE A 69 -7.09 4.86 5.09
C ILE A 69 -7.31 5.57 3.74
N MET A 70 -8.24 6.52 3.65
CA MET A 70 -8.51 7.19 2.36
C MET A 70 -7.50 8.31 2.07
N GLY A 71 -7.11 9.09 3.09
CA GLY A 71 -6.14 10.17 2.95
C GLY A 71 -4.74 9.67 2.60
N VAL A 72 -4.32 8.54 3.16
CA VAL A 72 -2.97 8.01 2.89
C VAL A 72 -2.80 7.52 1.44
N VAL A 73 -3.87 7.16 0.73
CA VAL A 73 -3.83 6.86 -0.71
C VAL A 73 -3.45 8.11 -1.50
N ILE A 74 -4.02 9.27 -1.16
CA ILE A 74 -3.70 10.56 -1.77
C ILE A 74 -2.24 10.93 -1.46
N VAL A 75 -1.81 10.72 -0.21
CA VAL A 75 -0.39 10.90 0.18
C VAL A 75 0.52 9.98 -0.65
N ALA A 76 0.14 8.72 -0.86
CA ALA A 76 0.95 7.77 -1.61
C ALA A 76 1.09 8.14 -3.10
N LEU A 77 0.05 8.74 -3.71
CA LEU A 77 0.09 9.23 -5.09
C LEU A 77 1.21 10.26 -5.30
N PHE A 78 1.36 11.22 -4.39
CA PHE A 78 2.32 12.33 -4.55
C PHE A 78 3.65 12.08 -3.83
N PHE A 79 3.60 11.48 -2.65
CA PHE A 79 4.73 11.37 -1.72
C PHE A 79 5.20 9.93 -1.47
N GLY A 80 4.65 8.94 -2.19
CA GLY A 80 5.08 7.54 -2.10
C GLY A 80 4.96 7.00 -0.68
N ARG A 81 6.09 6.59 -0.08
CA ARG A 81 6.13 6.02 1.29
C ARG A 81 6.34 7.05 2.40
N SER A 82 6.09 8.34 2.16
CA SER A 82 6.37 9.39 3.16
C SER A 82 5.63 9.16 4.48
N TRP A 83 4.44 8.53 4.47
CA TRP A 83 3.74 8.13 5.69
C TRP A 83 4.59 7.22 6.59
N CYS A 84 5.41 6.32 6.01
CA CYS A 84 6.30 5.44 6.76
C CYS A 84 7.38 6.22 7.54
N ALA A 85 7.66 7.47 7.19
CA ALA A 85 8.60 8.34 7.90
C ALA A 85 8.03 8.87 9.23
N VAL A 86 6.70 9.07 9.28
CA VAL A 86 5.97 9.60 10.45
C VAL A 86 5.14 8.55 11.18
N CYS A 87 4.97 7.36 10.59
CA CYS A 87 4.16 6.28 11.14
C CYS A 87 4.59 5.89 12.57
N PRO A 88 3.67 5.93 13.56
CA PRO A 88 3.98 5.63 14.95
C PRO A 88 4.36 4.16 15.16
N LEU A 89 3.75 3.22 14.42
CA LEU A 89 4.07 1.79 14.52
C LEU A 89 5.52 1.51 14.10
N GLY A 90 5.98 2.11 13.00
CA GLY A 90 7.36 1.96 12.53
C GLY A 90 8.37 2.62 13.47
N TRP A 91 7.98 3.72 14.12
CA TRP A 91 8.81 4.38 15.12
C TRP A 91 8.93 3.54 16.40
N LEU A 92 7.81 3.02 16.94
CA LEU A 92 7.79 2.13 18.11
C LEU A 92 8.58 0.84 17.87
N ASN A 93 8.41 0.20 16.72
CA ASN A 93 9.19 -0.99 16.35
C ASN A 93 10.70 -0.67 16.36
N GLY A 94 11.11 0.44 15.75
CA GLY A 94 12.51 0.86 15.73
C GLY A 94 13.08 1.20 17.12
N LEU A 95 12.27 1.77 18.01
CA LEU A 95 12.67 1.98 19.41
C LEU A 95 12.82 0.65 20.16
N ALA A 96 11.87 -0.28 20.00
CA ALA A 96 11.91 -1.61 20.60
C ALA A 96 13.14 -2.42 20.11
N ALA A 97 13.50 -2.31 18.82
CA ALA A 97 14.69 -2.95 18.26
C ALA A 97 16.01 -2.47 18.86
N ARG A 98 16.04 -1.30 19.52
CA ARG A 98 17.24 -0.85 20.23
C ARG A 98 17.48 -1.62 21.52
N ILE A 99 16.42 -2.05 22.20
CA ILE A 99 16.48 -2.79 23.48
C ILE A 99 16.29 -4.30 23.30
N GLY A 100 15.77 -4.74 22.16
CA GLY A 100 15.48 -6.13 21.85
C GLY A 100 16.69 -7.02 21.58
N LEU A 101 16.41 -8.29 21.28
CA LEU A 101 17.34 -9.38 20.96
C LEU A 101 18.10 -9.16 19.64
N ARG A 102 17.59 -8.29 18.76
CA ARG A 102 18.17 -7.95 17.44
C ARG A 102 18.47 -9.16 16.56
N ARG A 103 17.62 -10.19 16.59
CA ARG A 103 17.78 -11.34 15.70
C ARG A 103 17.66 -10.92 14.25
N GLU A 104 18.47 -11.55 13.40
CA GLU A 104 18.34 -11.39 11.96
C GLU A 104 17.03 -12.02 11.46
N LEU A 105 16.44 -11.44 10.42
CA LEU A 105 15.27 -12.05 9.78
C LEU A 105 15.69 -13.32 9.03
N PRO A 106 15.10 -14.48 9.36
CA PRO A 106 15.31 -15.72 8.60
C PRO A 106 14.99 -15.53 7.12
N GLY A 107 15.70 -16.22 6.24
CA GLY A 107 15.52 -16.10 4.78
C GLY A 107 14.07 -16.32 4.32
N TRP A 108 13.35 -17.27 4.93
CA TRP A 108 11.94 -17.57 4.61
C TRP A 108 10.96 -16.45 5.00
N LEU A 109 11.36 -15.57 5.92
CA LEU A 109 10.60 -14.38 6.30
C LEU A 109 10.99 -13.15 5.46
N LYS A 110 12.02 -13.23 4.61
CA LYS A 110 12.38 -12.13 3.71
C LYS A 110 11.46 -12.12 2.50
N GLY A 111 11.04 -10.93 2.07
CA GLY A 111 10.21 -10.74 0.88
C GLY A 111 8.73 -10.50 1.18
N TYR A 112 7.89 -10.64 0.15
CA TYR A 112 6.48 -10.22 0.21
C TYR A 112 5.50 -11.31 0.69
N ILE A 113 5.95 -12.56 0.86
CA ILE A 113 5.07 -13.66 1.29
C ILE A 113 4.47 -13.40 2.68
N PRO A 114 5.25 -13.07 3.73
CA PRO A 114 4.68 -12.84 5.06
C PRO A 114 3.66 -11.70 5.08
N VAL A 115 3.95 -10.60 4.37
CA VAL A 115 3.03 -9.45 4.32
C VAL A 115 1.77 -9.75 3.49
N THR A 116 1.87 -10.62 2.48
CA THR A 116 0.70 -11.13 1.74
C THR A 116 -0.19 -11.97 2.64
N LEU A 117 0.39 -12.89 3.43
CA LEU A 117 -0.37 -13.67 4.40
C LEU A 117 -1.00 -12.77 5.46
N ALA A 118 -0.28 -11.75 5.94
CA ALA A 118 -0.83 -10.75 6.87
C ALA A 118 -2.00 -9.97 6.26
N LEU A 119 -1.93 -9.60 4.98
CA LEU A 119 -3.03 -8.95 4.25
C LEU A 119 -4.27 -9.85 4.17
N VAL A 120 -4.09 -11.11 3.77
CA VAL A 120 -5.19 -12.08 3.67
C VAL A 120 -5.81 -12.35 5.05
N ALA A 121 -4.98 -12.59 6.07
CA ALA A 121 -5.44 -12.81 7.44
C ALA A 121 -6.20 -11.59 7.98
N LEU A 122 -5.66 -10.39 7.80
CA LEU A 122 -6.34 -9.15 8.19
C LEU A 122 -7.71 -9.04 7.50
N GLN A 123 -7.77 -9.36 6.21
CA GLN A 123 -9.01 -9.27 5.45
C GLN A 123 -10.06 -10.29 5.89
N VAL A 124 -9.65 -11.53 6.20
CA VAL A 124 -10.51 -12.56 6.78
C VAL A 124 -11.10 -12.08 8.11
N VAL A 125 -10.25 -11.56 9.01
CA VAL A 125 -10.70 -11.04 10.31
C VAL A 125 -11.65 -9.86 10.14
N VAL A 126 -11.38 -8.93 9.22
CA VAL A 126 -12.27 -7.80 8.93
C VAL A 126 -13.64 -8.25 8.42
N TYR A 127 -13.70 -9.33 7.63
CA TYR A 127 -14.97 -9.89 7.15
C TYR A 127 -15.73 -10.63 8.24
N LEU A 128 -15.06 -11.50 9.00
CA LEU A 128 -15.70 -12.30 10.05
C LEU A 128 -16.25 -11.44 11.20
N PHE A 129 -15.49 -10.43 11.63
CA PHE A 129 -15.87 -9.62 12.80
C PHE A 129 -16.45 -8.25 12.44
N ALA A 130 -16.57 -7.93 11.14
CA ALA A 130 -17.04 -6.64 10.65
C ALA A 130 -16.38 -5.45 11.38
N ILE A 131 -15.06 -5.51 11.63
CA ILE A 131 -14.32 -4.60 12.53
C ILE A 131 -14.62 -3.13 12.26
N HIS A 132 -14.79 -2.76 11.00
CA HIS A 132 -15.06 -1.39 10.56
C HIS A 132 -16.38 -0.79 11.09
N ARG A 133 -17.33 -1.62 11.55
CA ARG A 133 -18.61 -1.17 12.12
C ARG A 133 -18.49 -0.79 13.60
N TYR A 134 -17.59 -1.44 14.33
CA TYR A 134 -17.50 -1.39 15.79
C TYR A 134 -16.21 -0.68 16.26
N PRO A 135 -16.32 0.46 16.97
CA PRO A 135 -15.15 1.20 17.46
C PRO A 135 -14.25 0.40 18.39
N ASP A 136 -14.82 -0.43 19.26
CA ASP A 136 -14.06 -1.25 20.20
C ASP A 136 -13.19 -2.29 19.49
N LEU A 137 -13.72 -2.94 18.45
CA LEU A 137 -12.95 -3.88 17.64
C LEU A 137 -11.84 -3.17 16.87
N THR A 138 -12.10 -1.95 16.37
CA THR A 138 -11.07 -1.13 15.72
C THR A 138 -9.98 -0.72 16.71
N ALA A 139 -10.34 -0.32 17.94
CA ALA A 139 -9.38 0.00 18.99
C ALA A 139 -8.53 -1.23 19.38
N ARG A 140 -9.14 -2.41 19.51
CA ARG A 140 -8.42 -3.68 19.74
C ARG A 140 -7.48 -4.03 18.59
N LEU A 141 -7.90 -3.81 17.34
CA LEU A 141 -7.03 -3.98 16.17
C LEU A 141 -5.82 -3.03 16.23
N LEU A 142 -6.03 -1.75 16.51
CA LEU A 142 -4.95 -0.77 16.64
C LEU A 142 -3.99 -1.13 17.78
N ALA A 143 -4.52 -1.54 18.94
CA ALA A 143 -3.72 -2.01 20.08
C ALA A 143 -2.92 -3.27 19.72
N LEU A 144 -3.53 -4.23 19.00
CA LEU A 144 -2.84 -5.42 18.51
C LEU A 144 -1.71 -5.06 17.55
N LEU A 145 -1.92 -4.11 16.63
CA LEU A 145 -0.86 -3.64 15.72
C LEU A 145 0.29 -2.96 16.49
N VAL A 146 0.00 -2.21 17.56
CA VAL A 146 1.03 -1.66 18.46
C VAL A 146 1.81 -2.79 19.14
N ALA A 147 1.12 -3.78 19.71
CA ALA A 147 1.74 -4.92 20.37
C ALA A 147 2.62 -5.72 19.41
N LEU A 148 2.15 -6.00 18.19
CA LEU A 148 2.91 -6.67 17.15
C LEU A 148 4.12 -5.83 16.70
N ALA A 149 3.96 -4.52 16.55
CA ALA A 149 5.06 -3.63 16.18
C ALA A 149 6.17 -3.64 17.25
N VAL A 150 5.81 -3.53 18.53
CA VAL A 150 6.76 -3.60 19.65
C VAL A 150 7.37 -5.00 19.73
N GLY A 151 6.57 -6.06 19.69
CA GLY A 151 7.03 -7.45 19.77
C GLY A 151 8.02 -7.83 18.67
N CYS A 152 7.72 -7.48 17.41
CA CYS A 152 8.65 -7.69 16.31
C CYS A 152 9.95 -6.89 16.49
N GLY A 153 9.89 -5.68 17.06
CA GLY A 153 11.09 -4.89 17.37
C GLY A 153 11.90 -5.50 18.52
N LEU A 154 11.25 -6.04 19.56
CA LEU A 154 11.95 -6.72 20.65
C LEU A 154 12.65 -8.00 20.19
N LEU A 155 12.12 -8.69 19.17
CA LEU A 155 12.66 -9.95 18.68
C LEU A 155 13.73 -9.76 17.58
N PHE A 156 13.41 -8.96 16.57
CA PHE A 156 14.21 -8.80 15.35
C PHE A 156 14.88 -7.42 15.29
N ARG A 157 15.97 -7.31 14.53
CA ARG A 157 16.61 -6.03 14.23
C ARG A 157 15.76 -5.20 13.25
N GLN A 158 16.09 -3.90 13.13
CA GLN A 158 15.51 -2.97 12.16
C GLN A 158 13.98 -2.83 12.30
N ARG A 159 13.27 -2.31 11.28
CA ARG A 159 11.81 -2.18 11.29
C ARG A 159 11.10 -3.46 10.82
N ALA A 160 11.31 -4.58 11.51
CA ALA A 160 10.83 -5.90 11.11
C ALA A 160 9.30 -5.95 10.88
N PHE A 161 8.49 -5.28 11.71
CA PHE A 161 7.03 -5.21 11.50
C PHE A 161 6.67 -4.60 10.15
N CYS A 162 7.38 -3.54 9.73
CA CYS A 162 7.13 -2.87 8.46
C CYS A 162 7.49 -3.74 7.26
N MET A 163 8.44 -4.66 7.41
CA MET A 163 8.85 -5.59 6.35
C MET A 163 7.98 -6.85 6.31
N LEU A 164 7.53 -7.35 7.47
CA LEU A 164 6.82 -8.63 7.58
C LEU A 164 5.31 -8.53 7.61
N LEU A 165 4.76 -7.56 8.36
CA LEU A 165 3.38 -7.61 8.84
C LEU A 165 2.57 -6.35 8.51
N CYS A 166 3.11 -5.41 7.73
CA CYS A 166 2.44 -4.15 7.41
C CYS A 166 1.96 -4.11 5.95
N PRO A 167 0.70 -4.51 5.65
CA PRO A 167 0.19 -4.48 4.28
C PRO A 167 0.15 -3.07 3.69
N ALA A 168 -0.19 -2.06 4.49
CA ALA A 168 -0.19 -0.67 4.04
C ALA A 168 1.20 -0.23 3.55
N GLY A 169 2.26 -0.65 4.26
CA GLY A 169 3.63 -0.40 3.85
C GLY A 169 3.98 -1.01 2.50
N ALA A 170 3.50 -2.23 2.21
CA ALA A 170 3.68 -2.92 0.93
C ALA A 170 2.89 -2.25 -0.21
N VAL A 171 1.63 -1.84 0.04
CA VAL A 171 0.83 -1.06 -0.91
C VAL A 171 1.52 0.28 -1.26
N PHE A 172 2.04 1.01 -0.26
CA PHE A 172 2.79 2.25 -0.53
C PHE A 172 4.08 1.99 -1.31
N GLY A 173 4.72 0.82 -1.15
CA GLY A 173 5.87 0.40 -1.95
C GLY A 173 5.53 0.24 -3.43
N LEU A 174 4.37 -0.35 -3.74
CA LEU A 174 3.86 -0.41 -5.12
C LEU A 174 3.64 0.99 -5.69
N TYR A 175 2.95 1.88 -4.97
CA TYR A 175 2.61 3.23 -5.44
C TYR A 175 3.80 4.19 -5.47
N ALA A 176 4.84 3.95 -4.67
CA ALA A 176 6.06 4.74 -4.68
C ALA A 176 6.80 4.72 -6.03
N ARG A 177 6.58 3.70 -6.86
CA ARG A 177 7.11 3.66 -8.24
C ARG A 177 6.47 4.69 -9.16
N LEU A 178 5.21 5.04 -8.86
CA LEU A 178 4.47 6.06 -9.59
C LEU A 178 4.79 7.44 -9.04
N ALA A 179 4.85 7.58 -7.71
CA ALA A 179 5.00 8.86 -7.04
C ALA A 179 6.19 9.69 -7.56
N PRO A 180 6.02 11.02 -7.72
CA PRO A 180 7.11 11.90 -8.13
C PRO A 180 8.11 12.19 -7.00
N PHE A 181 7.74 12.03 -5.73
CA PHE A 181 8.63 12.29 -4.61
C PHE A 181 9.66 11.18 -4.40
N GLU A 182 10.92 11.54 -4.23
CA GLU A 182 12.01 10.57 -4.13
C GLU A 182 13.15 10.98 -3.19
N LEU A 183 13.89 9.96 -2.76
CA LEU A 183 15.21 10.10 -2.14
C LEU A 183 16.23 9.42 -3.05
N ARG A 184 17.29 10.15 -3.42
CA ARG A 184 18.37 9.67 -4.29
C ARG A 184 19.71 10.27 -3.87
N VAL A 185 20.79 9.74 -4.43
CA VAL A 185 22.13 10.34 -4.32
C VAL A 185 22.24 11.49 -5.34
N LYS A 186 22.97 12.54 -4.97
CA LYS A 186 23.36 13.64 -5.87
C LYS A 186 24.37 13.09 -6.88
N GLN A 187 24.26 13.47 -8.15
CA GLN A 187 25.16 12.95 -9.21
C GLN A 187 26.65 13.19 -8.91
N ASN A 188 26.98 14.33 -8.29
CA ASN A 188 28.34 14.67 -7.84
C ASN A 188 28.48 14.63 -6.31
N GLY A 189 27.63 13.86 -5.62
CA GLY A 189 27.81 13.61 -4.20
C GLY A 189 29.00 12.68 -4.02
N GLY A 190 29.92 12.96 -3.10
CA GLY A 190 31.09 12.12 -2.80
C GLY A 190 30.73 10.76 -2.18
N CYS A 191 29.70 10.07 -2.68
CA CYS A 191 29.27 8.73 -2.29
C CYS A 191 30.23 7.67 -2.85
N ALA A 192 30.66 7.82 -4.11
CA ALA A 192 31.58 6.90 -4.77
C ALA A 192 32.93 6.75 -4.05
N THR A 193 33.36 7.78 -3.31
CA THR A 193 34.61 7.79 -2.53
C THR A 193 34.38 7.56 -1.02
N CYS A 194 33.14 7.28 -0.60
CA CYS A 194 32.78 7.13 0.81
C CYS A 194 33.00 5.69 1.30
N SER A 195 34.06 5.45 2.06
CA SER A 195 34.32 4.15 2.71
C SER A 195 33.58 3.96 4.05
N ASP A 196 33.27 5.04 4.76
CA ASP A 196 32.66 5.01 6.11
C ASP A 196 31.22 4.46 6.11
N GLN A 197 30.48 4.64 5.00
CA GLN A 197 29.05 4.27 4.85
C GLN A 197 28.17 4.58 6.08
N SER A 198 28.51 5.64 6.82
CA SER A 198 27.82 6.02 8.07
C SER A 198 26.35 6.38 7.87
N CYS A 199 25.94 6.62 6.62
CA CYS A 199 24.56 6.85 6.26
C CYS A 199 23.68 5.60 6.37
N VAL A 200 24.29 4.40 6.31
CA VAL A 200 23.60 3.10 6.41
C VAL A 200 23.93 2.44 7.73
N ALA A 201 25.23 2.34 8.03
CA ALA A 201 25.73 1.76 9.26
C ALA A 201 25.43 2.70 10.44
N GLY A 202 24.56 2.23 11.34
CA GLY A 202 24.39 2.88 12.64
C GLY A 202 25.71 2.86 13.43
N GLY A 203 25.76 3.57 14.56
CA GLY A 203 26.96 3.59 15.39
C GLY A 203 26.81 4.50 16.61
N SER A 204 27.80 4.54 17.49
CA SER A 204 27.89 5.56 18.53
C SER A 204 28.61 6.80 18.00
N GLU A 205 28.19 7.97 18.46
CA GLU A 205 28.89 9.23 18.24
C GLU A 205 28.78 10.13 19.47
N TRP A 206 29.86 10.85 19.76
CA TRP A 206 29.81 11.96 20.71
C TRP A 206 29.26 13.20 20.03
N ARG A 207 28.26 13.82 20.63
CA ARG A 207 27.66 15.08 20.17
C ARG A 207 28.08 16.20 21.10
N ARG A 208 28.66 17.24 20.53
CA ARG A 208 28.95 18.49 21.22
C ARG A 208 27.84 19.49 20.93
N PHE A 209 27.26 20.09 21.97
CA PHE A 209 26.39 21.25 21.82
C PHE A 209 26.82 22.36 22.77
N SER A 210 26.77 23.60 22.28
CA SER A 210 27.09 24.79 23.05
C SER A 210 25.82 25.56 23.35
N LEU A 211 25.56 25.84 24.62
CA LEU A 211 24.48 26.72 25.07
C LEU A 211 25.11 27.87 25.86
N GLY A 212 25.24 29.04 25.21
CA GLY A 212 26.03 30.14 25.75
C GLY A 212 27.50 29.75 25.91
N ARG A 213 28.04 29.88 27.13
CA ARG A 213 29.42 29.46 27.48
C ARG A 213 29.55 27.98 27.84
N GLY A 214 28.44 27.28 28.09
CA GLY A 214 28.47 25.86 28.43
C GLY A 214 28.70 24.99 27.20
N VAL A 215 29.72 24.13 27.24
CA VAL A 215 29.96 23.09 26.24
C VAL A 215 29.57 21.75 26.83
N PHE A 216 28.56 21.11 26.26
CA PHE A 216 28.05 19.82 26.70
C PHE A 216 28.40 18.75 25.69
N PHE A 217 28.79 17.59 26.20
CA PHE A 217 29.03 16.40 25.41
C PHE A 217 28.01 15.34 25.79
N TRP A 218 27.36 14.76 24.80
CA TRP A 218 26.41 13.68 24.99
C TRP A 218 26.78 12.52 24.07
N HIS A 219 26.86 11.31 24.64
CA HIS A 219 27.07 10.09 23.87
C HIS A 219 25.74 9.61 23.28
N SER A 220 25.59 9.72 21.95
CA SER A 220 24.36 9.32 21.24
C SER A 220 24.60 8.13 20.35
N ARG A 221 23.55 7.32 20.16
CA ARG A 221 23.50 6.35 19.06
C ARG A 221 22.93 7.00 17.80
N ARG A 222 23.55 6.73 16.66
CA ARG A 222 23.01 6.99 15.31
C ARG A 222 22.13 5.83 14.90
N ASP A 223 20.98 6.16 14.34
CA ASP A 223 20.06 5.18 13.78
C ASP A 223 20.56 4.71 12.42
N ASP A 224 20.57 3.40 12.20
CA ASP A 224 20.85 2.75 10.92
C ASP A 224 19.69 2.90 9.93
N CYS A 225 19.89 2.42 8.69
CA CYS A 225 18.81 2.31 7.73
C CYS A 225 17.81 1.23 8.20
N PRO A 226 16.53 1.56 8.46
CA PRO A 226 15.57 0.61 9.07
C PRO A 226 15.13 -0.54 8.16
N VAL A 227 15.61 -0.56 6.92
CA VAL A 227 15.34 -1.54 5.87
C VAL A 227 16.63 -1.93 5.13
N ASP A 228 17.79 -1.61 5.71
CA ASP A 228 19.12 -2.00 5.22
C ASP A 228 19.44 -1.62 3.77
N LEU A 229 18.95 -0.47 3.32
CA LEU A 229 19.23 0.05 1.99
C LEU A 229 20.47 0.94 1.97
N VAL A 230 21.33 0.70 0.97
CA VAL A 230 22.42 1.60 0.61
C VAL A 230 21.90 2.65 -0.39
N PRO A 231 21.93 3.96 -0.09
CA PRO A 231 21.35 5.01 -0.93
C PRO A 231 21.77 4.97 -2.40
N GLU A 232 23.02 4.61 -2.68
CA GLU A 232 23.57 4.50 -4.05
C GLU A 232 22.97 3.34 -4.84
N GLN A 233 22.51 2.29 -4.17
CA GLN A 233 21.92 1.10 -4.79
C GLN A 233 20.40 1.23 -4.97
N ILE A 234 19.79 2.35 -4.54
CA ILE A 234 18.36 2.61 -4.69
C ILE A 234 18.05 2.89 -6.16
N ARG A 235 17.59 1.86 -6.87
CA ARG A 235 17.14 1.94 -8.27
C ARG A 235 15.71 2.48 -8.37
N ASP A 236 14.82 1.96 -7.53
CA ASP A 236 13.43 2.39 -7.40
C ASP A 236 13.08 2.76 -5.95
N SER A 237 11.94 3.43 -5.77
CA SER A 237 11.52 3.98 -4.46
C SER A 237 10.64 3.02 -3.65
N ARG A 238 10.53 1.74 -4.03
CA ARG A 238 9.62 0.79 -3.38
C ARG A 238 10.04 0.44 -1.96
N ASP A 239 11.34 0.32 -1.72
CA ASP A 239 11.87 -0.21 -0.46
C ASP A 239 12.18 0.92 0.53
N CYS A 240 12.53 2.12 0.05
CA CYS A 240 12.88 3.26 0.88
C CYS A 240 11.68 3.75 1.71
N THR A 241 11.76 3.66 3.03
CA THR A 241 10.71 4.15 3.95
C THR A 241 10.77 5.67 4.21
N LEU A 242 11.64 6.39 3.50
CA LEU A 242 11.84 7.84 3.61
C LEU A 242 12.08 8.32 5.06
N CYS A 243 12.69 7.48 5.90
CA CYS A 243 12.93 7.79 7.32
C CYS A 243 13.98 8.90 7.57
N LEU A 244 14.76 9.25 6.54
CA LEU A 244 15.83 10.25 6.50
C LEU A 244 17.03 10.02 7.45
N ASN A 245 17.17 8.82 8.04
CA ASN A 245 18.36 8.47 8.84
C ASN A 245 19.65 8.66 8.04
N CYS A 246 19.64 8.23 6.77
CA CYS A 246 20.79 8.40 5.87
C CYS A 246 21.17 9.87 5.67
N VAL A 247 20.19 10.77 5.51
CA VAL A 247 20.43 12.22 5.40
C VAL A 247 21.06 12.77 6.68
N HIS A 248 20.55 12.36 7.84
CA HIS A 248 21.05 12.83 9.13
C HIS A 248 22.42 12.29 9.52
N ASN A 249 22.89 11.22 8.89
CA ASN A 249 24.15 10.57 9.20
C ASN A 249 25.23 10.72 8.11
N CYS A 250 24.86 11.18 6.90
CA CYS A 250 25.78 11.35 5.79
C CYS A 250 26.72 12.54 6.02
N ARG A 251 28.02 12.28 6.14
CA ARG A 251 29.06 13.32 6.32
C ARG A 251 29.33 14.12 5.03
N ASN A 252 29.21 13.47 3.88
CA ASN A 252 29.52 14.06 2.57
C ASN A 252 28.35 14.86 1.97
N ASN A 253 27.21 14.96 2.66
CA ASN A 253 26.00 15.65 2.18
C ASN A 253 25.57 15.22 0.76
N SER A 254 25.77 13.94 0.43
CA SER A 254 25.58 13.37 -0.90
C SER A 254 24.12 13.00 -1.22
N ILE A 255 23.20 13.13 -0.27
CA ILE A 255 21.81 12.69 -0.42
C ILE A 255 20.91 13.88 -0.78
N ARG A 256 19.99 13.66 -1.71
CA ARG A 256 18.94 14.61 -2.10
C ARG A 256 17.54 14.01 -1.88
N VAL A 257 16.60 14.87 -1.55
CA VAL A 257 15.16 14.56 -1.54
C VAL A 257 14.50 15.55 -2.48
N GLY A 258 13.71 15.06 -3.44
CA GLY A 258 13.30 15.87 -4.58
C GLY A 258 12.05 15.34 -5.27
N PHE A 259 11.63 16.06 -6.30
CA PHE A 259 10.66 15.55 -7.26
C PHE A 259 11.36 15.07 -8.53
N ARG A 260 10.89 13.95 -9.07
CA ARG A 260 11.26 13.38 -10.37
C ARG A 260 10.06 13.37 -11.32
N ARG A 261 10.32 12.99 -12.57
CA ARG A 261 9.25 12.74 -13.54
C ARG A 261 8.33 11.63 -13.02
N TRP A 262 7.04 11.82 -13.21
CA TRP A 262 6.03 10.85 -12.81
C TRP A 262 6.31 9.48 -13.48
N MET A 263 6.16 8.39 -12.73
CA MET A 263 6.43 7.00 -13.18
C MET A 263 7.87 6.68 -13.61
N ALA A 264 8.88 7.48 -13.26
CA ALA A 264 10.26 7.19 -13.70
C ALA A 264 10.80 5.84 -13.19
N ASP A 265 10.34 5.41 -12.02
CA ASP A 265 10.72 4.15 -11.37
C ASP A 265 9.91 2.94 -11.88
N LEU A 266 8.90 3.18 -12.71
CA LEU A 266 8.08 2.12 -13.29
C LEU A 266 8.77 1.54 -14.53
N GLY A 267 8.79 0.20 -14.61
CA GLY A 267 9.45 -0.52 -15.70
C GLY A 267 10.96 -0.40 -15.63
N GLN A 268 11.57 -0.53 -14.45
CA GLN A 268 13.02 -0.74 -14.27
C GLN A 268 13.42 -2.22 -14.07
N SER A 269 12.47 -3.03 -13.63
CA SER A 269 12.57 -4.49 -13.49
C SER A 269 11.15 -5.07 -13.35
N PRO A 270 10.92 -6.35 -13.68
CA PRO A 270 9.65 -7.00 -13.36
C PRO A 270 9.42 -7.10 -11.85
N LEU A 271 8.16 -7.25 -11.45
CA LEU A 271 7.86 -7.56 -10.06
C LEU A 271 8.37 -8.96 -9.71
N PRO A 272 9.20 -9.12 -8.67
CA PRO A 272 9.59 -10.44 -8.16
C PRO A 272 8.34 -11.26 -7.80
N ALA A 273 8.43 -12.59 -7.86
CA ALA A 273 7.27 -13.49 -7.69
C ALA A 273 6.43 -13.19 -6.43
N GLY A 274 7.07 -12.94 -5.28
CA GLY A 274 6.35 -12.59 -4.05
C GLY A 274 5.63 -11.24 -4.13
N GLU A 275 6.23 -10.24 -4.79
CA GLU A 275 5.61 -8.93 -4.97
C GLU A 275 4.47 -8.98 -6.01
N ALA A 276 4.64 -9.80 -7.06
CA ALA A 276 3.60 -10.09 -8.03
C ALA A 276 2.40 -10.79 -7.35
N LEU A 277 2.64 -11.79 -6.49
CA LEU A 277 1.59 -12.43 -5.69
C LEU A 277 0.85 -11.41 -4.81
N PHE A 278 1.58 -10.52 -4.13
CA PHE A 278 0.96 -9.47 -3.32
C PHE A 278 0.06 -8.56 -4.15
N LEU A 279 0.49 -8.15 -5.35
CA LEU A 279 -0.32 -7.33 -6.26
C LEU A 279 -1.55 -8.09 -6.76
N VAL A 280 -1.41 -9.37 -7.13
CA VAL A 280 -2.54 -10.24 -7.52
C VAL A 280 -3.57 -10.32 -6.41
N VAL A 281 -3.13 -10.54 -5.17
CA VAL A 281 -4.01 -10.55 -4.00
C VAL A 281 -4.70 -9.20 -3.80
N LEU A 282 -3.94 -8.10 -3.88
CA LEU A 282 -4.49 -6.76 -3.78
C LEU A 282 -5.53 -6.46 -4.86
N LEU A 283 -5.29 -6.90 -6.11
CA LEU A 283 -6.23 -6.76 -7.22
C LEU A 283 -7.55 -7.47 -6.92
N GLY A 284 -7.50 -8.71 -6.43
CA GLY A 284 -8.70 -9.47 -6.08
C GLY A 284 -9.50 -8.81 -4.94
N LEU A 285 -8.83 -8.48 -3.83
CA LEU A 285 -9.45 -7.81 -2.69
C LEU A 285 -10.05 -6.45 -3.05
N LEU A 286 -9.34 -5.66 -3.87
CA LEU A 286 -9.83 -4.37 -4.32
C LEU A 286 -11.05 -4.54 -5.24
N THR A 287 -11.03 -5.54 -6.12
CA THR A 287 -12.15 -5.82 -7.04
C THR A 287 -13.42 -6.16 -6.28
N ALA A 288 -13.35 -7.04 -5.28
CA ALA A 288 -14.51 -7.36 -4.45
C ALA A 288 -14.97 -6.18 -3.57
N ASN A 289 -14.05 -5.33 -3.11
CA ASN A 289 -14.43 -4.13 -2.39
C ASN A 289 -15.12 -3.09 -3.30
N PHE A 290 -14.65 -2.96 -4.54
CA PHE A 290 -15.21 -2.03 -5.52
C PHE A 290 -16.59 -2.49 -6.00
N SER A 291 -16.81 -3.79 -6.17
CA SER A 291 -18.11 -4.33 -6.60
C SER A 291 -19.23 -4.18 -5.56
N LYS A 292 -18.93 -3.81 -4.30
CA LYS A 292 -19.95 -3.63 -3.24
C LYS A 292 -21.08 -2.67 -3.61
N VAL A 293 -20.84 -1.72 -4.51
CA VAL A 293 -21.85 -0.74 -4.96
C VAL A 293 -22.69 -1.23 -6.14
N TYR A 294 -22.33 -2.36 -6.75
CA TYR A 294 -23.06 -3.01 -7.84
C TYR A 294 -23.45 -4.44 -7.42
N ILE A 295 -24.69 -4.59 -6.95
CA ILE A 295 -25.20 -5.82 -6.32
C ILE A 295 -25.12 -7.02 -7.28
N ASP A 296 -25.65 -6.92 -8.50
CA ASP A 296 -25.66 -8.02 -9.48
C ASP A 296 -24.24 -8.54 -9.77
N LEU A 297 -23.28 -7.62 -9.94
CA LEU A 297 -21.87 -7.98 -10.15
C LEU A 297 -21.27 -8.63 -8.90
N ARG A 298 -21.56 -8.10 -7.71
CA ARG A 298 -21.09 -8.70 -6.44
C ARG A 298 -21.63 -10.12 -6.27
N GLU A 299 -22.89 -10.36 -6.57
CA GLU A 299 -23.51 -11.68 -6.51
C GLU A 299 -22.87 -12.63 -7.52
N ALA A 300 -22.67 -12.19 -8.76
CA ALA A 300 -21.95 -12.98 -9.76
C ALA A 300 -20.52 -13.33 -9.32
N LEU A 301 -19.80 -12.40 -8.70
CA LEU A 301 -18.43 -12.62 -8.21
C LEU A 301 -18.37 -13.60 -7.03
N LEU A 302 -19.39 -13.59 -6.17
CA LEU A 302 -19.45 -14.43 -4.96
C LEU A 302 -20.28 -15.71 -5.15
N TRP A 303 -20.86 -15.91 -6.34
CA TRP A 303 -21.62 -17.11 -6.67
C TRP A 303 -20.78 -18.38 -6.56
N PRO A 304 -19.53 -18.48 -7.09
CA PRO A 304 -18.72 -19.70 -6.96
C PRO A 304 -18.47 -20.13 -5.51
N PRO A 305 -17.98 -19.26 -4.58
CA PRO A 305 -17.82 -19.66 -3.19
C PRO A 305 -19.14 -19.94 -2.48
N GLN A 306 -20.26 -19.32 -2.90
CA GLN A 306 -21.59 -19.64 -2.37
C GLN A 306 -22.01 -21.06 -2.73
N GLN A 307 -21.85 -21.47 -3.99
CA GLN A 307 -22.16 -22.84 -4.42
C GLN A 307 -21.25 -23.86 -3.74
N ALA A 308 -19.96 -23.55 -3.62
CA ALA A 308 -19.02 -24.42 -2.90
C ALA A 308 -19.41 -24.59 -1.42
N ALA A 309 -19.84 -23.52 -0.75
CA ALA A 309 -20.31 -23.59 0.64
C ALA A 309 -21.56 -24.48 0.76
N LEU A 310 -22.52 -24.34 -0.15
CA LEU A 310 -23.74 -25.16 -0.16
C LEU A 310 -23.42 -26.65 -0.39
N LEU A 311 -22.53 -26.96 -1.34
CA LEU A 311 -22.11 -28.34 -1.63
C LEU A 311 -21.37 -29.00 -0.45
N LEU A 312 -20.60 -28.22 0.31
CA LEU A 312 -19.88 -28.69 1.48
C LEU A 312 -20.74 -28.73 2.76
N GLY A 313 -22.00 -28.27 2.69
CA GLY A 313 -22.87 -28.12 3.87
C GLY A 313 -22.38 -27.06 4.86
N TRP A 314 -21.58 -26.10 4.40
CA TRP A 314 -20.98 -25.06 5.23
C TRP A 314 -21.94 -23.89 5.44
N GLY A 315 -22.08 -23.45 6.69
CA GLY A 315 -22.83 -22.25 7.06
C GLY A 315 -22.12 -20.93 6.71
N GLY A 316 -22.64 -19.81 7.24
CA GLY A 316 -22.17 -18.46 6.92
C GLY A 316 -20.66 -18.23 7.13
N ASP A 317 -20.08 -18.80 8.19
CA ASP A 317 -18.64 -18.66 8.45
C ASP A 317 -17.78 -19.43 7.46
N GLY A 318 -18.23 -20.63 7.05
CA GLY A 318 -17.54 -21.39 6.01
C GLY A 318 -17.61 -20.70 4.64
N PHE A 319 -18.75 -20.08 4.32
CA PHE A 319 -18.86 -19.20 3.15
C PHE A 319 -17.85 -18.04 3.22
N ASN A 320 -17.70 -17.37 4.36
CA ASN A 320 -16.77 -16.25 4.51
C ASN A 320 -15.31 -16.66 4.26
N LEU A 321 -14.91 -17.85 4.72
CA LEU A 321 -13.57 -18.40 4.47
C LEU A 321 -13.35 -18.72 2.98
N LEU A 322 -14.32 -19.39 2.35
CA LEU A 322 -14.25 -19.69 0.91
C LEU A 322 -14.23 -18.42 0.07
N ALA A 323 -15.08 -17.44 0.41
CA ALA A 323 -15.13 -16.15 -0.27
C ALA A 323 -13.81 -15.39 -0.12
N ALA A 324 -13.19 -15.41 1.06
CA ALA A 324 -11.89 -14.78 1.26
C ALA A 324 -10.80 -15.40 0.40
N PHE A 325 -10.70 -16.74 0.36
CA PHE A 325 -9.73 -17.44 -0.50
C PHE A 325 -10.00 -17.22 -1.99
N TRP A 326 -11.26 -17.33 -2.40
CA TRP A 326 -11.71 -17.08 -3.76
C TRP A 326 -11.33 -15.68 -4.24
N VAL A 327 -11.73 -14.65 -3.48
CA VAL A 327 -11.49 -13.25 -3.82
C VAL A 327 -10.00 -12.91 -3.76
N ALA A 328 -9.27 -13.41 -2.75
CA ALA A 328 -7.86 -13.07 -2.57
C ALA A 328 -6.96 -13.76 -3.60
N LEU A 329 -7.28 -14.96 -4.10
CA LEU A 329 -6.35 -15.72 -4.93
C LEU A 329 -6.96 -16.18 -6.25
N LEU A 330 -8.04 -16.96 -6.21
CA LEU A 330 -8.56 -17.62 -7.42
C LEU A 330 -9.12 -16.62 -8.43
N LEU A 331 -9.98 -15.71 -7.97
CA LEU A 331 -10.59 -14.68 -8.81
C LEU A 331 -9.56 -13.84 -9.58
N PRO A 332 -8.57 -13.18 -8.94
CA PRO A 332 -7.60 -12.36 -9.66
C PRO A 332 -6.66 -13.19 -10.57
N VAL A 333 -6.34 -14.44 -10.20
CA VAL A 333 -5.58 -15.34 -11.10
C VAL A 333 -6.40 -15.67 -12.34
N LEU A 334 -7.69 -16.00 -12.20
CA LEU A 334 -8.58 -16.26 -13.33
C LEU A 334 -8.74 -15.03 -14.22
N MET A 335 -8.80 -13.82 -13.64
CA MET A 335 -8.83 -12.57 -14.40
C MET A 335 -7.56 -12.32 -15.22
N LEU A 336 -6.39 -12.77 -14.73
CA LEU A 336 -5.09 -12.59 -15.40
C LEU A 336 -4.70 -13.75 -16.32
N LEU A 337 -5.39 -14.89 -16.22
CA LEU A 337 -5.09 -16.09 -16.99
C LEU A 337 -5.19 -15.87 -18.51
N PRO A 338 -6.21 -15.18 -19.06
CA PRO A 338 -6.27 -14.86 -20.49
C PRO A 338 -5.07 -14.03 -20.97
N ALA A 339 -4.64 -13.05 -20.17
CA ALA A 339 -3.48 -12.22 -20.46
C ALA A 339 -2.18 -13.03 -20.50
N TRP A 340 -2.00 -13.91 -19.51
CA TRP A 340 -0.87 -14.83 -19.46
C TRP A 340 -0.86 -15.80 -20.64
N ALA A 341 -2.00 -16.43 -20.93
CA ALA A 341 -2.15 -17.40 -22.01
C ALA A 341 -1.89 -16.75 -23.37
N ALA A 342 -2.45 -15.57 -23.61
CA ALA A 342 -2.24 -14.83 -24.86
C ALA A 342 -0.76 -14.51 -25.11
N TRP A 343 -0.02 -14.09 -24.07
CA TRP A 343 1.41 -13.86 -24.21
C TRP A 343 2.19 -15.16 -24.39
N ARG A 344 1.86 -16.23 -23.65
CA ARG A 344 2.52 -17.53 -23.81
C ARG A 344 2.30 -18.12 -25.20
N LEU A 345 1.09 -18.02 -25.75
CA LEU A 345 0.76 -18.43 -27.12
C LEU A 345 1.52 -17.61 -28.17
N ALA A 346 1.68 -16.30 -27.96
CA ALA A 346 2.45 -15.45 -28.85
C ALA A 346 3.97 -15.73 -28.84
N ASP A 347 4.47 -16.38 -27.79
CA ASP A 347 5.86 -16.86 -27.69
C ASP A 347 6.02 -18.28 -28.26
N LEU A 348 4.94 -18.99 -28.59
CA LEU A 348 5.03 -20.31 -29.22
C LEU A 348 5.61 -20.13 -30.62
N GLN A 349 6.77 -20.76 -30.85
CA GLN A 349 7.34 -20.88 -32.17
C GLN A 349 7.03 -22.26 -32.72
N VAL A 350 6.35 -22.30 -33.86
CA VAL A 350 6.12 -23.53 -34.61
C VAL A 350 7.02 -23.47 -35.83
N ALA A 351 8.01 -24.37 -35.90
CA ALA A 351 8.86 -24.53 -37.07
C ALA A 351 8.39 -25.77 -37.84
N ALA A 352 8.09 -25.59 -39.13
CA ALA A 352 7.93 -26.72 -40.04
C ALA A 352 9.31 -27.20 -40.46
N LEU A 353 9.66 -28.44 -40.12
CA LEU A 353 10.89 -29.06 -40.60
C LEU A 353 10.61 -29.65 -41.99
N PRO A 354 11.55 -29.54 -42.95
CA PRO A 354 11.45 -30.22 -44.23
C PRO A 354 11.26 -31.74 -44.01
N ALA A 355 10.42 -32.39 -44.82
CA ALA A 355 10.14 -33.83 -44.69
C ALA A 355 11.39 -34.73 -44.77
N THR A 356 12.47 -34.23 -45.39
CA THR A 356 13.75 -34.92 -45.56
C THR A 356 14.77 -34.58 -44.47
N ALA A 357 14.51 -33.61 -43.60
CA ALA A 357 15.40 -33.23 -42.52
C ALA A 357 15.17 -34.16 -41.32
N ALA A 358 16.14 -35.03 -41.01
CA ALA A 358 16.15 -35.75 -39.75
C ALA A 358 16.15 -34.73 -38.59
N PRO A 359 15.36 -34.93 -37.52
CA PRO A 359 15.37 -34.04 -36.37
C PRO A 359 16.76 -34.07 -35.74
N THR A 360 17.53 -33.02 -36.01
CA THR A 360 18.86 -32.82 -35.43
C THR A 360 18.69 -32.22 -34.05
N ALA A 361 19.53 -32.64 -33.11
CA ALA A 361 19.53 -32.06 -31.77
C ALA A 361 19.76 -30.54 -31.89
N PRO A 362 18.97 -29.71 -31.19
CA PRO A 362 19.13 -28.27 -31.26
C PRO A 362 20.55 -27.87 -30.87
N THR A 363 21.25 -27.17 -31.77
CA THR A 363 22.62 -26.67 -31.56
C THR A 363 22.66 -25.38 -30.75
N ALA A 364 21.53 -24.66 -30.65
CA ALA A 364 21.38 -23.50 -29.79
C ALA A 364 21.01 -23.94 -28.36
N PRO A 365 21.52 -23.24 -27.33
CA PRO A 365 21.11 -23.51 -25.95
C PRO A 365 19.58 -23.35 -25.82
N PRO A 366 18.92 -24.19 -25.02
CA PRO A 366 17.49 -24.08 -24.79
C PRO A 366 17.18 -22.69 -24.22
N ARG A 367 16.13 -22.05 -24.74
CA ARG A 367 15.67 -20.76 -24.21
C ARG A 367 15.33 -20.91 -22.74
N THR A 368 15.62 -19.87 -21.96
CA THR A 368 15.22 -19.80 -20.56
C THR A 368 13.70 -19.81 -20.46
N GLU A 369 13.13 -20.86 -19.87
CA GLU A 369 11.70 -20.90 -19.61
C GLU A 369 11.32 -19.92 -18.50
N HIS A 370 10.62 -18.86 -18.88
CA HIS A 370 10.04 -17.92 -17.93
C HIS A 370 8.80 -18.54 -17.27
N GLY A 371 8.92 -18.92 -15.99
CA GLY A 371 7.83 -19.50 -15.21
C GLY A 371 6.60 -18.58 -15.06
N PHE A 372 5.47 -19.15 -14.62
CA PHE A 372 4.19 -18.45 -14.49
C PHE A 372 4.31 -17.11 -13.75
N TRP A 373 4.86 -17.12 -12.54
CA TRP A 373 4.99 -15.92 -11.70
C TRP A 373 5.91 -14.85 -12.28
N HIS A 374 6.92 -15.24 -13.07
CA HIS A 374 7.79 -14.29 -13.74
C HIS A 374 7.01 -13.48 -14.79
N ARG A 375 6.21 -14.16 -15.62
CA ARG A 375 5.33 -13.51 -16.61
C ARG A 375 4.25 -12.66 -15.94
N ILE A 376 3.64 -13.16 -14.87
CA ILE A 376 2.67 -12.39 -14.08
C ILE A 376 3.32 -11.12 -13.53
N GLY A 377 4.57 -11.17 -13.07
CA GLY A 377 5.31 -9.99 -12.63
C GLY A 377 5.45 -8.89 -13.69
N TYR A 378 5.65 -9.27 -14.96
CA TYR A 378 5.66 -8.32 -16.09
C TYR A 378 4.26 -7.80 -16.45
N LEU A 379 3.24 -8.66 -16.42
CA LEU A 379 1.87 -8.31 -16.80
C LEU A 379 1.19 -7.43 -15.75
N THR A 380 1.52 -7.62 -14.47
CA THR A 380 0.90 -6.87 -13.36
C THR A 380 1.59 -5.57 -13.02
N LEU A 381 2.87 -5.39 -13.39
CA LEU A 381 3.58 -4.12 -13.22
C LEU A 381 2.85 -2.92 -13.83
N PRO A 382 2.34 -2.95 -15.08
CA PRO A 382 1.55 -1.86 -15.65
C PRO A 382 0.12 -1.75 -15.10
N VAL A 383 -0.34 -2.68 -14.24
CA VAL A 383 -1.65 -2.63 -13.59
C VAL A 383 -1.62 -1.75 -12.32
N ILE A 384 -0.44 -1.42 -11.79
CA ILE A 384 -0.29 -0.56 -10.59
C ILE A 384 -1.04 0.78 -10.72
N PRO A 385 -0.95 1.56 -11.83
CA PRO A 385 -1.69 2.81 -11.98
C PRO A 385 -3.21 2.62 -11.93
N LEU A 386 -3.72 1.53 -12.50
CA LEU A 386 -5.14 1.18 -12.43
C LEU A 386 -5.58 0.94 -10.98
N LEU A 387 -4.82 0.13 -10.22
CA LEU A 387 -5.13 -0.12 -8.81
C LEU A 387 -5.08 1.16 -7.97
N LEU A 388 -4.12 2.04 -8.23
CA LEU A 388 -4.04 3.34 -7.57
C LEU A 388 -5.27 4.19 -7.88
N ALA A 389 -5.70 4.25 -9.15
CA ALA A 389 -6.90 4.99 -9.55
C ALA A 389 -8.16 4.44 -8.88
N VAL A 390 -8.31 3.12 -8.78
CA VAL A 390 -9.46 2.49 -8.09
C VAL A 390 -9.45 2.83 -6.59
N HIS A 391 -8.30 2.80 -5.92
CA HIS A 391 -8.20 3.25 -4.53
C HIS A 391 -8.52 4.75 -4.40
N LEU A 392 -8.08 5.60 -5.33
CA LEU A 392 -8.40 7.02 -5.34
C LEU A 392 -9.89 7.26 -5.52
N VAL A 393 -10.56 6.51 -6.40
CA VAL A 393 -12.02 6.57 -6.56
C VAL A 393 -12.71 6.24 -5.25
N LEU A 394 -12.35 5.12 -4.60
CA LEU A 394 -12.90 4.75 -3.29
C LEU A 394 -12.63 5.82 -2.22
N ALA A 395 -11.44 6.41 -2.22
CA ALA A 395 -11.05 7.48 -1.30
C ALA A 395 -11.90 8.73 -1.50
N VAL A 396 -12.03 9.21 -2.74
CA VAL A 396 -12.82 10.40 -3.09
C VAL A 396 -14.28 10.19 -2.73
N VAL A 397 -14.88 9.05 -3.10
CA VAL A 397 -16.27 8.72 -2.78
C VAL A 397 -16.50 8.70 -1.27
N LYS A 398 -15.63 8.00 -0.52
CA LYS A 398 -15.83 7.81 0.92
C LYS A 398 -15.60 9.11 1.69
N ILE A 399 -14.58 9.89 1.34
CA ILE A 399 -14.36 11.22 1.92
C ILE A 399 -15.54 12.13 1.61
N ASN A 400 -16.00 12.16 0.34
CA ASN A 400 -17.14 12.97 -0.07
C ASN A 400 -18.40 12.68 0.76
N ALA A 401 -18.68 11.39 1.01
CA ALA A 401 -19.88 10.96 1.70
C ALA A 401 -19.79 11.05 3.22
N LYS A 402 -18.58 11.09 3.80
CA LYS A 402 -18.39 10.89 5.24
C LYS A 402 -17.62 12.00 5.94
N ALA A 403 -16.87 12.85 5.25
CA ALA A 403 -16.09 13.91 5.90
C ALA A 403 -16.95 14.88 6.73
N GLY A 404 -18.21 15.10 6.36
CA GLY A 404 -19.15 15.91 7.15
C GLY A 404 -19.45 15.38 8.57
N TYR A 405 -19.11 14.12 8.87
CA TYR A 405 -19.21 13.58 10.23
C TYR A 405 -18.06 14.06 11.15
N LEU A 406 -16.97 14.62 10.61
CA LEU A 406 -15.78 14.97 11.39
C LEU A 406 -16.06 15.98 12.53
N PRO A 407 -16.80 17.09 12.31
CA PRO A 407 -17.09 18.03 13.39
C PRO A 407 -17.89 17.40 14.54
N PHE A 408 -18.77 16.44 14.25
CA PHE A 408 -19.53 15.71 15.26
C PHE A 408 -18.63 14.76 16.05
N ALA A 409 -17.79 13.99 15.36
CA ALA A 409 -16.83 13.09 15.99
C ALA A 409 -15.80 13.83 16.87
N LEU A 410 -15.41 15.06 16.51
CA LEU A 410 -14.48 15.87 17.33
C LEU A 410 -15.16 16.43 18.59
N ARG A 411 -16.44 16.81 18.51
CA ARG A 411 -17.21 17.35 19.65
C ARG A 411 -17.69 16.26 20.60
N ASP A 412 -17.93 15.07 20.08
CA ASP A 412 -18.33 13.89 20.85
C ASP A 412 -17.50 12.68 20.41
N PRO A 413 -16.29 12.48 21.00
CA PRO A 413 -15.40 11.40 20.60
C PRO A 413 -15.99 9.99 20.70
N SER A 414 -16.92 9.79 21.64
CA SER A 414 -17.66 8.53 21.80
C SER A 414 -18.59 8.26 20.61
N GLY A 415 -19.10 9.31 19.97
CA GLY A 415 -20.07 9.27 18.88
C GLY A 415 -21.50 8.96 19.32
N VAL A 416 -21.75 8.69 20.62
CA VAL A 416 -23.05 8.26 21.15
C VAL A 416 -24.07 9.38 21.08
N LYS A 417 -23.74 10.57 21.60
CA LYS A 417 -24.66 11.72 21.61
C LYS A 417 -24.93 12.19 20.19
N SER A 418 -23.89 12.23 19.35
CA SER A 418 -24.02 12.58 17.94
C SER A 418 -24.92 11.60 17.18
N PHE A 419 -24.76 10.30 17.42
CA PHE A 419 -25.62 9.29 16.79
C PHE A 419 -27.08 9.45 17.23
N LEU A 420 -27.33 9.58 18.54
CA LEU A 420 -28.67 9.75 19.10
C LEU A 420 -29.35 11.00 18.52
N ALA A 421 -28.64 12.13 18.48
CA ALA A 421 -29.18 13.38 17.96
C ALA A 421 -29.56 13.31 16.48
N ILE A 422 -28.76 12.60 15.67
CA ILE A 422 -28.97 12.50 14.21
C ILE A 422 -30.00 11.44 13.85
N ASN A 423 -29.86 10.22 14.39
CA ASN A 423 -30.57 9.03 13.89
C ASN A 423 -31.77 8.62 14.75
N VAL A 424 -31.89 9.10 15.99
CA VAL A 424 -32.94 8.68 16.92
C VAL A 424 -33.86 9.84 17.30
N MET A 425 -33.28 10.93 17.82
CA MET A 425 -34.03 12.10 18.27
C MET A 425 -34.31 13.10 17.14
N HIS A 426 -33.59 12.99 16.01
CA HIS A 426 -33.68 13.89 14.86
C HIS A 426 -33.58 15.39 15.22
N THR A 427 -32.81 15.70 16.26
CA THR A 427 -32.54 17.09 16.70
C THR A 427 -31.43 17.75 15.90
N LEU A 428 -30.62 16.96 15.20
CA LEU A 428 -29.59 17.43 14.27
C LEU A 428 -29.77 16.76 12.90
N PRO A 429 -29.65 17.52 11.78
CA PRO A 429 -29.64 16.90 10.47
C PRO A 429 -28.36 16.08 10.29
N GLY A 430 -28.49 14.93 9.62
CA GLY A 430 -27.31 14.16 9.20
C GLY A 430 -26.47 14.98 8.21
N PRO A 431 -25.13 14.88 8.26
CA PRO A 431 -24.28 15.60 7.33
C PRO A 431 -24.52 15.13 5.89
N GLY A 432 -24.68 16.10 4.99
CA GLY A 432 -24.78 15.86 3.55
C GLY A 432 -23.45 15.44 2.92
N ILE A 433 -23.49 15.24 1.61
CA ILE A 433 -22.28 15.02 0.78
C ILE A 433 -21.59 16.35 0.47
N LEU A 434 -20.26 16.36 0.36
CA LEU A 434 -19.49 17.59 0.08
C LEU A 434 -19.61 18.05 -1.39
N ILE A 435 -19.65 17.09 -2.30
CA ILE A 435 -19.69 17.24 -3.76
C ILE A 435 -21.00 16.60 -4.22
N PRO A 436 -21.86 17.34 -4.93
CA PRO A 436 -23.09 16.80 -5.52
C PRO A 436 -22.80 15.60 -6.42
N LEU A 437 -23.73 14.64 -6.46
CA LEU A 437 -23.58 13.41 -7.23
C LEU A 437 -23.34 13.66 -8.72
N ASP A 438 -23.93 14.73 -9.28
CA ASP A 438 -23.77 15.10 -10.68
C ASP A 438 -22.35 15.47 -11.08
N ILE A 439 -21.59 16.04 -10.14
CA ILE A 439 -20.17 16.37 -10.35
C ILE A 439 -19.31 15.15 -9.99
N LEU A 440 -19.64 14.49 -8.87
CA LEU A 440 -18.90 13.34 -8.36
C LEU A 440 -18.77 12.24 -9.41
N LYS A 441 -19.85 11.92 -10.15
CA LYS A 441 -19.86 10.86 -11.17
C LYS A 441 -18.83 11.08 -12.28
N TRP A 442 -18.65 12.33 -12.71
CA TRP A 442 -17.64 12.68 -13.71
C TRP A 442 -16.22 12.71 -13.14
N ILE A 443 -16.05 13.16 -11.89
CA ILE A 443 -14.74 13.11 -11.21
C ILE A 443 -14.24 11.67 -11.11
N VAL A 444 -15.08 10.75 -10.59
CA VAL A 444 -14.65 9.36 -10.40
C VAL A 444 -14.44 8.62 -11.72
N LEU A 445 -15.27 8.90 -12.73
CA LEU A 445 -15.07 8.35 -14.08
C LEU A 445 -13.78 8.86 -14.71
N GLY A 446 -13.49 10.17 -14.58
CA GLY A 446 -12.25 10.78 -15.05
C GLY A 446 -11.01 10.22 -14.35
N LEU A 447 -11.07 10.01 -13.03
CA LEU A 447 -9.98 9.37 -12.28
C LEU A 447 -9.73 7.93 -12.76
N LEU A 448 -10.80 7.15 -12.96
CA LEU A 448 -10.67 5.78 -13.46
C LEU A 448 -10.12 5.75 -14.90
N ALA A 449 -10.67 6.57 -15.80
CA ALA A 449 -10.21 6.67 -17.18
C ALA A 449 -8.74 7.12 -17.26
N GLY A 450 -8.35 8.11 -16.46
CA GLY A 450 -6.96 8.53 -16.32
C GLY A 450 -6.06 7.38 -15.85
N GLY A 451 -6.48 6.62 -14.83
CA GLY A 451 -5.77 5.42 -14.38
C GLY A 451 -5.57 4.37 -15.46
N ILE A 452 -6.60 4.11 -16.26
CA ILE A 452 -6.56 3.18 -17.39
C ILE A 452 -5.56 3.66 -18.45
N LEU A 453 -5.63 4.93 -18.85
CA LEU A 453 -4.73 5.51 -19.84
C LEU A 453 -3.26 5.46 -19.37
N VAL A 454 -3.02 5.76 -18.10
CA VAL A 454 -1.69 5.70 -17.49
C VAL A 454 -1.18 4.25 -17.41
N ALA A 455 -2.06 3.28 -17.11
CA ALA A 455 -1.72 1.86 -17.15
C ALA A 455 -1.33 1.38 -18.56
N LEU A 456 -2.06 1.82 -19.60
CA LEU A 456 -1.74 1.50 -20.99
C LEU A 456 -0.40 2.12 -21.43
N PHE A 457 -0.13 3.35 -21.00
CA PHE A 457 1.18 3.99 -21.24
C PHE A 457 2.30 3.25 -20.49
N ALA A 458 2.05 2.85 -19.25
CA ALA A 458 2.98 2.04 -18.46
C ALA A 458 3.30 0.70 -19.13
N ALA A 459 2.33 0.04 -19.76
CA ALA A 459 2.54 -1.21 -20.49
C ALA A 459 3.53 -1.00 -21.66
N ARG A 460 3.40 0.10 -22.41
CA ARG A 460 4.35 0.43 -23.49
C ARG A 460 5.76 0.65 -22.95
N ARG A 461 5.90 1.37 -21.84
CA ARG A 461 7.19 1.61 -21.18
C ARG A 461 7.84 0.31 -20.66
N CYS A 462 7.05 -0.58 -20.06
CA CYS A 462 7.55 -1.86 -19.55
C CYS A 462 7.98 -2.82 -20.68
N ALA A 463 7.40 -2.67 -21.88
CA ALA A 463 7.75 -3.49 -23.04
C ALA A 463 9.21 -3.30 -23.50
N ASP A 464 9.83 -2.16 -23.18
CA ASP A 464 11.23 -1.87 -23.55
C ASP A 464 12.25 -2.61 -22.66
N GLN A 465 11.79 -3.24 -21.58
CA GLN A 465 12.62 -4.03 -20.66
C GLN A 465 12.34 -5.53 -20.69
N LEU A 466 11.67 -5.98 -21.76
CA LEU A 466 11.43 -7.39 -21.94
C LEU A 466 12.71 -8.14 -22.29
N PRO A 467 12.85 -9.40 -21.83
CA PRO A 467 13.88 -10.30 -22.31
C PRO A 467 13.83 -10.43 -23.84
N THR A 468 15.00 -10.48 -24.50
CA THR A 468 15.13 -10.51 -25.96
C THR A 468 14.50 -11.75 -26.61
N ASP A 469 14.30 -12.81 -25.84
CA ASP A 469 13.67 -14.06 -26.25
C ASP A 469 12.13 -14.01 -26.21
N THR A 470 11.51 -12.93 -25.74
CA THR A 470 10.06 -12.80 -25.61
C THR A 470 9.42 -11.90 -26.68
N SER A 471 8.19 -12.21 -27.06
CA SER A 471 7.42 -11.44 -28.04
C SER A 471 6.92 -10.13 -27.43
N ARG A 472 7.47 -9.00 -27.88
CA ARG A 472 7.00 -7.65 -27.49
C ARG A 472 5.52 -7.45 -27.84
N ARG A 473 5.08 -7.93 -29.02
CA ARG A 473 3.67 -7.85 -29.45
C ARG A 473 2.79 -8.71 -28.55
N GLY A 474 3.24 -9.93 -28.24
CA GLY A 474 2.56 -10.83 -27.30
C GLY A 474 2.40 -10.22 -25.91
N TYR A 475 3.46 -9.62 -25.38
CA TYR A 475 3.41 -8.90 -24.10
C TYR A 475 2.43 -7.74 -24.13
N LEU A 476 2.49 -6.87 -25.15
CA LEU A 476 1.60 -5.70 -25.22
C LEU A 476 0.12 -6.12 -25.30
N PHE A 477 -0.18 -7.19 -26.05
CA PHE A 477 -1.53 -7.74 -26.10
C PHE A 477 -1.95 -8.37 -24.77
N GLY A 478 -1.08 -9.15 -24.13
CA GLY A 478 -1.32 -9.68 -22.78
C GLY A 478 -1.53 -8.58 -21.75
N ALA A 479 -0.69 -7.55 -21.73
CA ALA A 479 -0.81 -6.40 -20.83
C ALA A 479 -2.10 -5.61 -21.08
N LEU A 480 -2.52 -5.45 -22.35
CA LEU A 480 -3.81 -4.88 -22.69
C LEU A 480 -4.96 -5.68 -22.07
N LEU A 481 -4.95 -7.01 -22.18
CA LEU A 481 -5.96 -7.87 -21.56
C LEU A 481 -5.95 -7.76 -20.02
N ALA A 482 -4.76 -7.77 -19.41
CA ALA A 482 -4.58 -7.64 -17.96
C ALA A 482 -5.13 -6.32 -17.41
N ILE A 483 -5.14 -5.25 -18.22
CA ILE A 483 -5.71 -3.95 -17.87
C ILE A 483 -7.20 -3.90 -18.21
N ALA A 484 -7.57 -4.31 -19.43
CA ALA A 484 -8.92 -4.15 -19.97
C ALA A 484 -9.96 -4.97 -19.20
N LEU A 485 -9.65 -6.21 -18.80
CA LEU A 485 -10.58 -7.09 -18.09
C LEU A 485 -11.02 -6.50 -16.73
N PRO A 486 -10.11 -6.16 -15.79
CA PRO A 486 -10.51 -5.46 -14.56
C PRO A 486 -11.16 -4.10 -14.84
N SER A 487 -10.65 -3.34 -15.82
CA SER A 487 -11.18 -2.01 -16.15
C SER A 487 -12.64 -2.06 -16.60
N ALA A 488 -13.02 -3.04 -17.41
CA ALA A 488 -14.40 -3.22 -17.85
C ALA A 488 -15.34 -3.43 -16.65
N MET A 489 -14.92 -4.24 -15.65
CA MET A 489 -15.69 -4.45 -14.43
C MET A 489 -15.83 -3.16 -13.60
N TYR A 490 -14.75 -2.38 -13.46
CA TYR A 490 -14.77 -1.12 -12.71
C TYR A 490 -15.61 -0.05 -13.40
N VAL A 491 -15.49 0.09 -14.72
CA VAL A 491 -16.29 1.03 -15.51
C VAL A 491 -17.77 0.64 -15.46
N ALA A 492 -18.10 -0.64 -15.65
CA ALA A 492 -19.48 -1.13 -15.54
C ALA A 492 -20.06 -0.86 -14.15
N THR A 493 -19.27 -1.05 -13.10
CA THR A 493 -19.65 -0.73 -11.71
C THR A 493 -19.98 0.74 -11.55
N LEU A 494 -19.12 1.65 -12.02
CA LEU A 494 -19.39 3.10 -11.92
C LEU A 494 -20.60 3.54 -12.75
N ILE A 495 -20.74 3.04 -13.97
CA ILE A 495 -21.86 3.38 -14.85
C ILE A 495 -23.18 2.92 -14.22
N ARG A 496 -23.26 1.67 -13.78
CA ARG A 496 -24.47 1.14 -13.15
C ARG A 496 -24.79 1.85 -11.84
N TRP A 497 -23.76 2.18 -11.05
CA TRP A 497 -23.93 2.80 -9.75
C TRP A 497 -24.31 4.29 -9.81
N LEU A 498 -23.76 5.07 -10.75
CA LEU A 498 -23.87 6.54 -10.74
C LEU A 498 -24.61 7.15 -11.95
N PHE A 499 -24.76 6.42 -13.05
CA PHE A 499 -25.36 6.95 -14.28
C PHE A 499 -26.70 6.32 -14.64
N ILE A 500 -26.84 5.01 -14.42
CA ILE A 500 -28.07 4.27 -14.75
C ILE A 500 -29.05 4.21 -13.56
N ARG A 501 -28.54 4.50 -12.35
CA ARG A 501 -29.25 4.30 -11.09
C ARG A 501 -30.67 4.83 -11.07
#